data_AF-C2G1F2-F1
#
_entry.id   AF-C2G1F2-F1
#
_cell.length_a   1.000
_cell.length_b   1.000
_cell.length_c   1.000
_cell.angle_alpha   90.00
_cell.angle_beta   90.00
_cell.angle_gamma   90.00
#
_symmetry.space_group_name_H-M   'P 1'
#
loop_
_entity.id
_entity.type
_entity.pdbx_description
1 polymer ?
#
loop_
_entity_poly.entity_id
_entity_poly.type
_entity_poly.pdbx_seq_one_letter_code
_entity_poly.pdbx_strand_id
1 'polypeptide(L)'
;MAIAKLVNEEDTFRIYKNSKGKLFKFILEDEFEILIEDIDGNSVGEFEFQELDYGNGYKIMRMYTNAYKNTGLGSAALSYFLDVFGGPLYTSPNDGLPRDDGSHLTEDAPAFVQHMIAKGVIDGYDNRFTNSEEDINGFF
;
A
#
# COMPACT_ATOMS: atom_id res chain seq x y z
N MET A 1 6.01 -18.43 -3.05
CA MET A 1 5.91 -16.99 -2.73
C MET A 1 5.76 -16.85 -1.22
N ALA A 2 6.43 -15.87 -0.60
CA ALA A 2 6.32 -15.66 0.84
C ALA A 2 4.93 -15.14 1.21
N ILE A 3 4.33 -15.71 2.25
CA ILE A 3 3.01 -15.32 2.78
C ILE A 3 3.17 -15.06 4.27
N ALA A 4 2.74 -13.88 4.71
CA ALA A 4 2.54 -13.62 6.13
C ALA A 4 1.13 -14.06 6.52
N LYS A 5 1.00 -14.71 7.68
CA LYS A 5 -0.26 -15.29 8.15
C LYS A 5 -0.76 -14.55 9.37
N LEU A 6 -2.04 -14.18 9.39
CA LEU A 6 -2.69 -13.63 10.57
C LEU A 6 -2.62 -14.66 11.71
N VAL A 7 -2.20 -14.21 12.89
CA VAL A 7 -2.06 -15.03 14.10
C VAL A 7 -3.00 -14.54 15.19
N ASN A 8 -3.16 -13.23 15.31
CA ASN A 8 -4.08 -12.60 16.24
C ASN A 8 -4.66 -11.32 15.65
N GLU A 9 -5.84 -10.95 16.10
CA GLU A 9 -6.55 -9.74 15.72
C GLU A 9 -7.19 -9.14 16.97
N GLU A 10 -6.96 -7.85 17.17
CA GLU A 10 -7.51 -7.03 18.24
C GLU A 10 -8.12 -5.77 17.62
N ASP A 11 -8.91 -5.03 18.39
CA ASP A 11 -9.64 -3.85 17.90
C ASP A 11 -8.75 -2.78 17.24
N THR A 12 -7.48 -2.68 17.65
CA THR A 12 -6.56 -1.63 17.18
C THR A 12 -5.34 -2.14 16.41
N PHE A 13 -5.16 -3.46 16.31
CA PHE A 13 -4.01 -4.04 15.60
C PHE A 13 -4.21 -5.50 15.21
N ARG A 14 -3.41 -5.95 14.24
CA ARG A 14 -3.29 -7.36 13.86
C ARG A 14 -1.87 -7.87 14.02
N ILE A 15 -1.71 -9.12 14.43
CA ILE A 15 -0.40 -9.78 14.52
C ILE A 15 -0.26 -10.76 13.35
N TYR A 16 0.80 -10.58 12.56
CA TYR A 16 1.14 -11.48 11.46
C TYR A 16 2.45 -12.21 11.72
N LYS A 17 2.49 -13.49 11.35
CA LYS A 17 3.72 -14.29 11.25
C LYS A 17 4.21 -14.29 9.82
N ASN A 18 5.39 -13.73 9.56
CA ASN A 18 5.98 -13.71 8.23
C ASN A 18 6.44 -15.10 7.77
N SER A 19 6.86 -15.23 6.51
CA SER A 19 7.30 -16.51 5.95
C SER A 19 8.56 -17.09 6.61
N LYS A 20 9.33 -16.28 7.35
CA LYS A 20 10.52 -16.70 8.12
C LYS A 20 10.19 -17.06 9.57
N GLY A 21 8.91 -16.98 9.95
CA GLY A 21 8.42 -17.34 11.27
C GLY A 21 8.51 -16.24 12.33
N LYS A 22 8.92 -15.02 11.97
CA LYS A 22 8.93 -13.86 12.87
C LYS A 22 7.54 -13.22 12.96
N LEU A 23 7.22 -12.66 14.12
CA LEU A 23 5.96 -11.97 14.39
C LEU A 23 6.12 -10.46 14.20
N PHE A 24 5.06 -9.83 13.69
CA PHE A 24 4.96 -8.41 13.44
C PHE A 24 3.57 -7.92 13.83
N LYS A 25 3.50 -6.71 14.35
CA LYS A 25 2.27 -6.03 14.71
C LYS A 25 1.95 -4.99 13.63
N PHE A 26 0.72 -5.01 13.14
CA PHE A 26 0.20 -4.09 12.12
C PHE A 26 -0.82 -3.23 12.83
N ILE A 27 -0.52 -1.96 13.00
CA ILE A 27 -1.33 -0.99 13.72
C ILE A 27 -1.96 -0.09 12.67
N LEU A 28 -3.28 0.09 12.74
CA LEU A 28 -3.94 1.12 11.94
C LEU A 28 -3.79 2.43 12.71
N GLU A 29 -2.93 3.31 12.20
CA GLU A 29 -2.72 4.66 12.73
C GLU A 29 -3.47 5.66 11.85
N ASP A 30 -3.97 6.73 12.47
CA ASP A 30 -4.85 7.69 11.81
C ASP A 30 -5.97 7.02 10.99
N GLU A 31 -6.47 7.67 9.94
CA GLU A 31 -7.59 7.13 9.16
C GLU A 31 -7.13 6.15 8.08
N PHE A 32 -5.94 6.32 7.50
CA PHE A 32 -5.49 5.56 6.33
C PHE A 32 -3.99 5.22 6.36
N GLU A 33 -3.42 4.99 7.54
CA GLU A 33 -2.02 4.61 7.70
C GLU A 33 -1.89 3.26 8.43
N ILE A 34 -0.98 2.40 7.95
CA ILE A 34 -0.63 1.14 8.62
C ILE A 34 0.83 1.17 9.01
N LEU A 35 1.09 1.25 10.31
CA LEU A 35 2.41 1.08 10.90
C LEU A 35 2.70 -0.41 11.13
N ILE A 36 3.90 -0.85 10.76
CA ILE A 36 4.36 -2.23 10.97
C ILE A 36 5.51 -2.22 11.98
N GLU A 37 5.30 -2.85 13.13
CA GLU A 37 6.30 -3.00 14.18
C GLU A 37 6.77 -4.46 14.30
N ASP A 38 8.01 -4.67 14.71
CA ASP A 38 8.42 -5.96 15.28
C ASP A 38 7.90 -6.12 16.72
N ILE A 39 8.12 -7.31 17.32
CA ILE A 39 7.61 -7.60 18.67
C ILE A 39 8.32 -6.78 19.77
N ASP A 40 9.47 -6.20 19.45
CA ASP A 40 10.23 -5.35 20.36
C ASP A 40 9.77 -3.88 20.26
N GLY A 41 8.78 -3.57 19.40
CA GLY A 41 8.20 -2.24 19.20
C GLY A 41 8.99 -1.35 18.26
N ASN A 42 9.91 -1.90 17.46
CA ASN A 42 10.61 -1.10 16.46
C ASN A 42 9.78 -1.00 15.18
N SER A 43 9.61 0.22 14.65
CA SER A 43 9.02 0.41 13.32
C SER A 43 9.92 -0.21 12.24
N VAL A 44 9.32 -1.05 11.41
CA VAL A 44 10.00 -1.80 10.34
C VAL A 44 9.35 -1.63 8.97
N GLY A 45 8.26 -0.89 8.89
CA GLY A 45 7.56 -0.58 7.66
C GLY A 45 6.30 0.23 7.91
N GLU A 46 5.77 0.80 6.85
CA GLU A 46 4.64 1.72 6.89
C GLU A 46 3.96 1.74 5.52
N PHE A 47 2.64 1.90 5.53
CA PHE A 47 1.82 2.07 4.33
C PHE A 47 0.86 3.22 4.55
N GLU A 48 0.95 4.24 3.71
CA GLU A 48 0.09 5.42 3.73
C GLU A 48 -0.83 5.38 2.50
N PHE A 49 -2.12 5.58 2.73
CA PHE A 49 -3.15 5.58 1.70
C PHE A 49 -3.92 6.91 1.71
N GLN A 50 -4.53 7.22 0.57
CA GLN A 50 -5.43 8.36 0.41
C GLN A 50 -6.76 7.86 -0.16
N GLU A 51 -7.86 8.27 0.46
CA GLU A 51 -9.19 8.10 -0.13
C GLU A 51 -9.34 8.98 -1.38
N LEU A 52 -9.88 8.39 -2.44
CA LEU A 52 -10.15 9.08 -3.70
C LEU A 52 -11.58 9.65 -3.68
N ASP A 53 -11.74 10.84 -4.25
CA ASP A 53 -13.00 11.56 -4.25
C ASP A 53 -14.20 10.70 -4.65
N TYR A 54 -15.35 10.96 -4.00
CA TYR A 54 -16.64 10.32 -4.28
C TYR A 54 -16.67 8.79 -4.08
N GLY A 55 -15.86 8.25 -3.18
CA GLY A 55 -15.85 6.82 -2.86
C GLY A 55 -15.30 5.96 -3.99
N ASN A 56 -14.41 6.53 -4.82
CA ASN A 56 -13.80 5.83 -5.95
C ASN A 56 -12.66 4.86 -5.53
N GLY A 57 -12.50 4.60 -4.23
CA GLY A 57 -11.49 3.72 -3.67
C GLY A 57 -10.31 4.47 -3.07
N TYR A 58 -9.17 3.80 -2.99
CA TYR A 58 -8.00 4.28 -2.28
C TYR A 58 -6.76 4.28 -3.17
N LYS A 59 -5.82 5.18 -2.91
CA LYS A 59 -4.55 5.27 -3.61
C LYS A 59 -3.40 5.07 -2.62
N ILE A 60 -2.46 4.21 -2.95
CA ILE A 60 -1.20 4.07 -2.20
C ILE A 60 -0.38 5.33 -2.42
N MET A 61 -0.12 6.06 -1.34
CA MET A 61 0.72 7.26 -1.35
C MET A 61 2.16 6.90 -1.05
N ARG A 62 2.40 6.16 0.03
CA ARG A 62 3.73 5.72 0.42
C ARG A 62 3.69 4.28 0.90
N MET A 63 4.76 3.56 0.63
CA MET A 63 4.95 2.24 1.21
C MET A 63 6.42 1.91 1.34
N TYR A 64 6.81 1.41 2.50
CA TYR A 64 8.12 0.79 2.66
C TYR A 64 8.04 -0.36 3.65
N THR A 65 8.90 -1.35 3.43
CA THR A 65 9.21 -2.38 4.43
C THR A 65 10.72 -2.53 4.41
N ASN A 66 11.36 -2.31 5.56
CA ASN A 66 12.81 -2.21 5.70
C ASN A 66 13.48 -3.58 5.49
N ALA A 67 14.14 -4.13 6.52
CA ALA A 67 14.90 -5.38 6.43
C ALA A 67 14.05 -6.65 6.15
N TYR A 68 12.74 -6.51 5.91
CA TYR A 68 11.77 -7.60 5.81
C TYR A 68 11.12 -7.74 4.44
N LYS A 69 11.78 -7.24 3.39
CA LYS A 69 11.40 -7.48 1.99
C LYS A 69 11.26 -8.98 1.68
N ASN A 70 10.35 -9.31 0.77
CA ASN A 70 10.08 -10.69 0.33
C ASN A 70 9.68 -11.67 1.46
N THR A 71 9.10 -11.17 2.56
CA THR A 71 8.60 -12.03 3.66
C THR A 71 7.08 -12.12 3.76
N GLY A 72 6.37 -11.45 2.84
CA GLY A 72 4.90 -11.43 2.77
C GLY A 72 4.24 -10.28 3.53
N LEU A 73 5.01 -9.42 4.22
CA LEU A 73 4.46 -8.30 5.00
C LEU A 73 3.73 -7.27 4.14
N GLY A 74 4.29 -6.87 2.99
CA GLY A 74 3.63 -5.89 2.12
C GLY A 74 2.27 -6.39 1.62
N SER A 75 2.17 -7.65 1.18
CA SER A 75 0.88 -8.22 0.77
C SER A 75 -0.11 -8.32 1.94
N ALA A 76 0.36 -8.61 3.15
CA ALA A 76 -0.49 -8.61 4.33
C ALA A 76 -0.97 -7.20 4.72
N ALA A 77 -0.15 -6.16 4.52
CA ALA A 77 -0.54 -4.77 4.76
C ALA A 77 -1.68 -4.36 3.84
N LEU A 78 -1.56 -4.63 2.53
CA LEU A 78 -2.62 -4.34 1.57
C LEU A 78 -3.90 -5.14 1.88
N SER A 79 -3.76 -6.41 2.25
CA SER A 79 -4.90 -7.25 2.60
C SER A 79 -5.59 -6.75 3.87
N TYR A 80 -4.82 -6.29 4.87
CA TYR A 80 -5.36 -5.70 6.09
C TYR A 80 -6.14 -4.42 5.76
N PHE A 81 -5.56 -3.52 4.98
CA PHE A 81 -6.22 -2.29 4.56
C PHE A 81 -7.55 -2.56 3.85
N LEU A 82 -7.54 -3.44 2.85
CA LEU A 82 -8.73 -3.80 2.08
C LEU A 82 -9.80 -4.50 2.93
N ASP A 83 -9.41 -5.24 3.96
CA ASP A 83 -10.37 -5.90 4.86
C ASP A 83 -11.07 -4.89 5.79
N VAL A 84 -10.39 -3.80 6.15
CA VAL A 84 -10.95 -2.72 6.98
C VAL A 84 -11.81 -1.76 6.16
N PHE A 85 -11.30 -1.29 5.03
CA PHE A 85 -11.92 -0.20 4.26
C PHE A 85 -12.68 -0.66 3.02
N GLY A 86 -12.35 -1.85 2.50
CA GLY A 86 -12.87 -2.32 1.23
C GLY A 86 -12.46 -1.43 0.05
N GLY A 87 -13.26 -1.48 -1.01
CA GLY A 87 -13.07 -0.65 -2.20
C GLY A 87 -11.90 -1.06 -3.10
N PRO A 88 -11.81 -0.48 -4.30
CA PRO A 88 -10.69 -0.69 -5.20
C PRO A 88 -9.45 0.04 -4.69
N LEU A 89 -8.27 -0.52 -4.97
CA LEU A 89 -6.99 0.03 -4.56
C LEU A 89 -6.11 0.34 -5.76
N TYR A 90 -5.64 1.57 -5.85
CA TYR A 90 -4.83 2.08 -6.95
C TYR A 90 -3.46 2.53 -6.46
N THR A 91 -2.60 2.82 -7.42
CA THR A 91 -1.27 3.38 -7.17
C THR A 91 -0.91 4.37 -8.28
N SER A 92 0.09 5.21 -8.06
CA SER A 92 0.58 6.07 -9.13
C SER A 92 1.45 5.29 -10.13
N PRO A 93 1.48 5.66 -11.42
CA PRO A 93 2.43 5.10 -12.37
C PRO A 93 3.87 5.26 -11.88
N ASN A 94 4.73 4.26 -12.08
CA ASN A 94 6.16 4.44 -11.87
C ASN A 94 6.83 4.91 -13.17
N ASP A 95 6.92 6.21 -13.35
CA ASP A 95 7.62 6.90 -14.46
C ASP A 95 9.03 7.37 -14.07
N GLY A 96 9.48 7.05 -12.85
CA GLY A 96 10.75 7.51 -12.30
C GLY A 96 10.78 8.99 -11.93
N LEU A 97 9.64 9.70 -12.02
CA LEU A 97 9.54 11.10 -11.66
C LEU A 97 9.09 11.24 -10.20
N PRO A 98 9.74 12.09 -9.39
CA PRO A 98 9.21 12.50 -8.10
C PRO A 98 7.92 13.30 -8.33
N ARG A 99 6.91 13.08 -7.49
CA ARG A 99 5.63 13.81 -7.54
C ARG A 99 5.47 14.69 -6.32
N ASP A 100 4.90 15.88 -6.54
CA ASP A 100 4.68 16.87 -5.49
C ASP A 100 3.63 16.42 -4.46
N ASP A 101 2.74 15.51 -4.85
CA ASP A 101 1.74 14.90 -3.97
C ASP A 101 2.33 13.83 -3.02
N GLY A 102 3.64 13.55 -3.12
CA GLY A 102 4.33 12.56 -2.29
C GLY A 102 4.13 11.10 -2.72
N SER A 103 3.36 10.84 -3.78
CA SER A 103 3.12 9.50 -4.30
C SER A 103 4.28 9.00 -5.17
N HIS A 104 5.37 8.62 -4.50
CA HIS A 104 6.61 8.18 -5.15
C HIS A 104 7.04 6.80 -4.67
N LEU A 105 6.87 5.79 -5.52
CA LEU A 105 7.32 4.43 -5.27
C LEU A 105 8.83 4.34 -5.52
N THR A 106 9.60 4.02 -4.49
CA THR A 106 11.07 3.88 -4.57
C THR A 106 11.52 2.43 -4.45
N GLU A 107 12.78 2.19 -4.80
CA GLU A 107 13.47 0.90 -4.67
C GLU A 107 12.69 -0.28 -5.31
N ASP A 108 12.28 -1.25 -4.50
CA ASP A 108 11.59 -2.47 -4.94
C ASP A 108 10.06 -2.30 -5.01
N ALA A 109 9.53 -1.15 -4.58
CA ALA A 109 8.10 -0.90 -4.55
C ALA A 109 7.44 -1.01 -5.94
N PRO A 110 8.03 -0.53 -7.05
CA PRO A 110 7.43 -0.68 -8.38
C PRO A 110 7.23 -2.14 -8.82
N ALA A 111 8.23 -3.00 -8.59
CA ALA A 111 8.14 -4.42 -8.93
C ALA A 111 7.10 -5.14 -8.06
N PHE A 112 7.06 -4.81 -6.76
CA PHE A 112 6.04 -5.32 -5.85
C PHE A 112 4.63 -4.91 -6.31
N VAL A 113 4.43 -3.64 -6.66
CA VAL A 113 3.15 -3.10 -7.11
C VAL A 113 2.69 -3.78 -8.40
N GLN A 114 3.54 -3.93 -9.41
CA GLN A 114 3.21 -4.66 -10.64
C GLN A 114 2.76 -6.09 -10.33
N HIS A 115 3.41 -6.75 -9.36
CA HIS A 115 3.03 -8.09 -8.94
C HIS A 115 1.68 -8.12 -8.20
N MET A 116 1.34 -7.08 -7.44
CA MET A 116 0.03 -6.97 -6.78
C MET A 116 -1.09 -6.64 -7.77
N ILE A 117 -0.79 -5.86 -8.82
CA ILE A 117 -1.72 -5.62 -9.94
C ILE A 117 -2.01 -6.92 -10.68
N ALA A 118 -0.98 -7.69 -11.04
CA ALA A 118 -1.16 -8.99 -11.71
C ALA A 118 -1.97 -10.00 -10.89
N LYS A 119 -2.07 -9.79 -9.57
CA LYS A 119 -2.89 -10.61 -8.65
C LYS A 119 -4.30 -10.08 -8.42
N GLY A 120 -4.63 -8.88 -8.90
CA GLY A 120 -5.91 -8.22 -8.64
C GLY A 120 -6.07 -7.72 -7.20
N VAL A 121 -4.95 -7.50 -6.48
CA VAL A 121 -4.97 -6.83 -5.16
C VAL A 121 -4.94 -5.32 -5.32
N ILE A 122 -4.26 -4.84 -6.37
CA ILE A 122 -4.29 -3.45 -6.82
C ILE A 122 -4.99 -3.45 -8.18
N ASP A 123 -6.02 -2.63 -8.35
CA ASP A 123 -6.85 -2.57 -9.56
C ASP A 123 -6.10 -1.95 -10.75
N GLY A 124 -5.10 -1.11 -10.49
CA GLY A 124 -4.22 -0.56 -11.50
C GLY A 124 -3.62 0.77 -11.12
N TYR A 125 -3.31 1.56 -12.14
CA TYR A 125 -2.78 2.92 -11.97
C TYR A 125 -3.90 3.94 -11.94
N ASP A 126 -3.83 4.88 -11.00
CA ASP A 126 -4.69 6.05 -11.01
C ASP A 126 -4.14 7.11 -11.96
N ASN A 127 -4.71 7.19 -13.17
CA ASN A 127 -4.33 8.15 -14.19
C ASN A 127 -5.11 9.48 -14.09
N ARG A 128 -5.93 9.69 -13.04
CA ARG A 128 -6.76 10.90 -12.94
C ARG A 128 -5.95 12.16 -12.64
N PHE A 129 -4.67 12.03 -12.27
CA PHE A 129 -3.78 13.15 -11.97
C PHE A 129 -2.65 13.37 -12.99
N THR A 130 -2.58 12.60 -14.09
CA THR A 130 -1.52 12.75 -15.11
C THR A 130 -1.82 13.78 -16.20
N ASN A 131 -2.96 14.47 -16.15
CA ASN A 131 -3.29 15.53 -17.09
C ASN A 131 -3.07 16.89 -16.43
N SER A 132 -1.84 17.39 -16.50
CA SER A 132 -1.63 18.84 -16.46
C SER A 132 -2.32 19.46 -17.68
N GLU A 133 -3.48 20.08 -17.46
CA GLU A 133 -4.05 21.25 -18.17
C GLU A 133 -3.83 21.47 -19.70
N GLU A 134 -3.58 20.47 -20.54
CA GLU A 134 -3.39 20.68 -22.00
C GLU A 134 -4.41 20.02 -22.94
N ASP A 135 -5.52 19.47 -22.44
CA ASP A 135 -6.57 18.88 -23.31
C ASP A 135 -7.94 19.61 -23.22
N ILE A 136 -7.92 20.95 -23.21
CA ILE A 136 -9.13 21.77 -23.46
C ILE A 136 -9.17 22.42 -24.85
N ASN A 137 -8.34 21.99 -25.79
CA ASN A 137 -8.35 22.48 -27.18
C ASN A 137 -8.77 21.43 -28.21
N GLY A 138 -9.90 20.78 -27.98
CA GLY A 138 -10.53 20.05 -29.07
C GLY A 138 -11.84 19.42 -28.67
N PHE A 139 -12.94 20.17 -28.71
CA PHE A 139 -14.19 19.75 -29.37
C PHE A 139 -15.22 20.90 -29.34
N PHE A 140 -15.56 21.34 -30.56
CA PHE A 140 -16.65 22.22 -31.04
C PHE A 140 -16.52 23.74 -30.88
#